data_AF-A0A3R8Y4X0-F1
#
_entry.id   AF-A0A3R8Y4X0-F1
#
_cell.length_a   1.000
_cell.length_b   1.000
_cell.length_c   1.000
_cell.angle_alpha   90.00
_cell.angle_beta   90.00
_cell.angle_gamma   90.00
#
_symmetry.space_group_name_H-M   'P 1'
#
loop_
_entity.id
_entity.type
_entity.pdbx_description
1 polymer ?
#
loop_
_entity_poly.entity_id
_entity_poly.type
_entity_poly.pdbx_seq_one_letter_code
_entity_poly.pdbx_strand_id
1 'polypeptide(L)'
;MAVDRHNSVVVDSAGVAFEDHGHSAEFPWNEIRSVHYKAGPNGKTLMVAVVHLDGCFYECVVDARTRDTLGRWFAQLAPILGYYRPLA
;
A
#
# COMPACT_ATOMS: atom_id res chain seq x y z
N MET A 1 -0.07 0.78 -9.01
CA MET A 1 0.99 1.59 -8.37
C MET A 1 0.42 2.94 -7.96
N ALA A 2 0.67 3.35 -6.73
CA ALA A 2 0.49 4.71 -6.25
C ALA A 2 1.87 5.35 -6.06
N VAL A 3 2.04 6.61 -6.44
CA VAL A 3 3.35 7.29 -6.39
C VAL A 3 3.20 8.79 -6.24
N ASP A 4 4.12 9.40 -5.48
CA ASP A 4 4.31 10.84 -5.38
C ASP A 4 5.77 11.23 -5.68
N ARG A 5 6.25 12.36 -5.15
CA ARG A 5 7.62 12.83 -5.39
C ARG A 5 8.69 12.00 -4.66
N HIS A 6 8.34 11.40 -3.54
CA HIS A 6 9.27 10.76 -2.60
C HIS A 6 8.91 9.31 -2.31
N ASN A 7 7.64 8.95 -2.47
CA ASN A 7 7.11 7.69 -1.99
C ASN A 7 6.35 6.95 -3.09
N SER A 8 6.38 5.62 -3.03
CA SER A 8 5.56 4.77 -3.89
C SER A 8 5.08 3.51 -3.20
N VAL A 9 3.93 3.02 -3.65
CA VAL A 9 3.35 1.73 -3.27
C VAL A 9 3.01 0.95 -4.53
N VAL A 10 3.58 -0.25 -4.63
CA VAL A 10 3.24 -1.25 -5.64
C VAL A 10 2.56 -2.42 -4.94
N VAL A 11 1.47 -2.91 -5.52
CA VAL A 11 0.77 -4.12 -5.08
C VAL A 11 0.44 -4.91 -6.34
N ASP A 12 0.98 -6.11 -6.44
CA ASP A 12 0.83 -6.98 -7.61
C ASP A 12 0.97 -8.47 -7.22
N SER A 13 1.28 -9.33 -8.18
CA SER A 13 1.42 -10.77 -7.93
C SER A 13 2.65 -11.18 -7.12
N ALA A 14 3.69 -10.35 -7.06
CA ALA A 14 4.87 -10.61 -6.26
C ALA A 14 4.63 -10.29 -4.77
N GLY A 15 3.83 -9.28 -4.47
CA GLY A 15 3.58 -8.85 -3.11
C GLY A 15 3.20 -7.37 -3.00
N VAL A 16 3.66 -6.75 -1.92
CA VAL A 16 3.60 -5.31 -1.68
C VAL A 16 5.02 -4.77 -1.66
N ALA A 17 5.28 -3.65 -2.34
CA ALA A 17 6.55 -2.95 -2.25
C ALA A 17 6.32 -1.48 -1.90
N PHE A 18 7.15 -0.97 -0.99
CA PHE A 18 7.21 0.43 -0.61
C PHE A 18 8.52 1.04 -1.07
N GLU A 19 8.44 2.28 -1.54
CA GLU A 19 9.55 3.22 -1.59
C GLU A 19 9.24 4.39 -0.65
N ASP A 20 10.17 4.75 0.23
CA ASP A 20 10.13 5.95 1.05
C ASP A 20 11.49 6.65 1.01
N HIS A 21 11.54 7.82 0.37
CA HIS A 21 12.74 8.67 0.30
C HIS A 21 14.01 7.93 -0.19
N GLY A 22 13.86 7.02 -1.14
CA GLY A 22 14.96 6.20 -1.69
C GLY A 22 15.30 4.94 -0.89
N HIS A 23 14.57 4.65 0.19
CA HIS A 23 14.60 3.37 0.87
C HIS A 23 13.49 2.48 0.34
N SER A 24 13.82 1.24 -0.04
CA SER A 24 12.86 0.26 -0.54
C SER A 24 12.63 -0.86 0.47
N ALA A 25 11.39 -1.30 0.58
CA ALA A 25 11.01 -2.52 1.30
C ALA A 25 10.06 -3.35 0.44
N GLU A 26 10.33 -4.63 0.32
CA GLU A 26 9.55 -5.59 -0.46
C GLU A 26 8.99 -6.65 0.47
N PHE A 27 7.70 -6.94 0.33
CA PHE A 27 6.96 -7.86 1.17
C PHE A 27 6.25 -8.89 0.27
N PRO A 28 6.86 -10.07 0.07
CA PRO A 28 6.23 -11.18 -0.61
C PRO A 28 4.93 -11.62 0.08
N TRP A 29 3.93 -12.08 -0.68
CA TRP A 29 2.63 -12.47 -0.12
C TRP A 29 2.70 -13.53 0.99
N ASN A 30 3.66 -14.44 0.94
CA ASN A 30 3.88 -15.48 1.94
C ASN A 30 4.49 -14.96 3.25
N GLU A 31 4.89 -13.69 3.32
CA GLU A 31 5.44 -13.02 4.49
C GLU A 31 4.49 -11.97 5.09
N ILE A 32 3.37 -11.71 4.41
CA ILE A 32 2.36 -10.74 4.81
C ILE A 32 1.27 -11.43 5.63
N ARG A 33 1.07 -10.94 6.86
CA ARG A 33 -0.10 -11.28 7.68
C ARG A 33 -1.34 -10.55 7.20
N SER A 34 -1.26 -9.23 7.00
CA SER A 34 -2.37 -8.42 6.51
C SER A 34 -1.89 -7.16 5.80
N VAL A 35 -2.71 -6.67 4.87
CA VAL A 35 -2.52 -5.37 4.23
C VAL A 35 -3.72 -4.48 4.55
N HIS A 36 -3.45 -3.29 5.04
CA HIS A 36 -4.45 -2.27 5.33
C HIS A 36 -4.24 -1.07 4.43
N TYR A 37 -5.33 -0.41 4.01
CA TYR A 37 -5.24 0.82 3.24
C TYR A 37 -6.40 1.74 3.57
N LYS A 38 -6.12 3.04 3.64
CA LYS A 38 -7.11 4.08 3.95
C LYS A 38 -6.69 5.43 3.38
N ALA A 39 -7.65 6.35 3.31
CA ALA A 39 -7.35 7.75 3.03
C ALA A 39 -6.74 8.36 4.30
N GLY A 40 -5.70 9.18 4.14
CA GLY A 40 -5.22 10.00 5.24
C GLY A 40 -6.19 11.13 5.61
N PRO A 41 -5.92 11.86 6.69
CA PRO A 41 -6.86 12.81 7.29
C PRO A 41 -7.26 13.97 6.36
N ASN A 42 -6.42 14.34 5.39
CA ASN A 42 -6.73 15.38 4.40
C ASN A 42 -7.58 14.86 3.21
N GLY A 43 -7.84 13.54 3.15
CA GLY A 43 -8.55 12.89 2.06
C GLY A 43 -7.84 12.94 0.71
N LYS A 44 -6.53 13.21 0.70
CA LYS A 44 -5.69 13.33 -0.50
C LYS A 44 -4.41 12.49 -0.43
N THR A 45 -4.17 11.80 0.67
CA THR A 45 -3.11 10.81 0.77
C THR A 45 -3.69 9.40 0.81
N LEU A 46 -3.00 8.47 0.18
CA LEU A 46 -3.19 7.04 0.36
C LEU A 46 -2.22 6.59 1.45
N MET A 47 -2.74 5.95 2.50
CA MET A 47 -1.94 5.27 3.49
C MET A 47 -2.09 3.77 3.25
N VAL A 48 -0.98 3.05 3.10
CA VAL A 48 -0.93 1.59 3.00
C VAL A 48 -0.02 1.04 4.08
N ALA A 49 -0.47 -0.02 4.74
CA ALA A 49 0.32 -0.69 5.75
C ALA A 49 0.37 -2.20 5.54
N VAL A 50 1.54 -2.77 5.77
CA VAL A 50 1.80 -4.21 5.80
C VAL A 50 2.04 -4.62 7.25
N VAL A 51 1.28 -5.59 7.73
CA VAL A 51 1.61 -6.34 8.93
C VAL A 51 2.38 -7.58 8.49
N HIS A 52 3.64 -7.68 8.89
CA HIS A 52 4.50 -8.81 8.60
C HIS A 52 4.15 -10.01 9.50
N LEU A 53 4.49 -11.23 9.07
CA LEU A 53 4.24 -12.43 9.88
C LEU A 53 4.95 -12.38 11.25
N ASP A 54 6.13 -11.78 11.32
CA ASP A 54 6.89 -11.53 12.56
C ASP A 54 6.27 -10.47 13.48
N GLY A 55 5.15 -9.86 13.09
CA GLY A 55 4.42 -8.87 13.88
C GLY A 55 4.89 -7.43 13.68
N CYS A 56 5.93 -7.21 12.86
CA CYS A 56 6.35 -5.87 12.45
C CYS A 56 5.27 -5.19 11.60
N PHE A 57 5.15 -3.87 11.77
CA PHE A 57 4.22 -3.03 11.04
C PHE A 57 5.02 -2.03 10.20
N TYR A 58 4.71 -1.98 8.91
CA TYR A 58 5.34 -1.08 7.95
C TYR A 58 4.25 -0.24 7.30
N GLU A 59 4.46 1.07 7.20
CA GLU A 59 3.52 2.00 6.56
C GLU A 59 4.23 2.80 5.47
N CYS A 60 3.53 3.03 4.37
CA CYS A 60 3.90 3.98 3.35
C CYS A 60 2.72 4.91 3.05
N VAL A 61 3.02 6.21 2.96
CA VAL A 61 2.03 7.26 2.69
C VAL A 61 2.38 7.94 1.38
N VAL A 62 1.40 7.98 0.47
CA VAL A 62 1.57 8.57 -0.86
C VAL A 62 0.58 9.72 -1.06
N ASP A 63 1.06 10.90 -1.45
CA ASP A 63 0.22 12.04 -1.80
C ASP A 63 -0.37 11.92 -3.20
N ALA A 64 -1.70 11.81 -3.27
CA ALA A 64 -2.43 11.68 -4.53
C ALA A 64 -2.65 13.03 -5.24
N ARG A 65 -2.35 14.16 -4.56
CA ARG A 65 -2.65 15.56 -4.93
C ARG A 65 -4.15 15.89 -5.09
N THR A 66 -4.95 14.93 -5.54
CA THR A 66 -6.37 15.06 -5.89
C THR A 66 -7.16 13.86 -5.38
N ARG A 67 -8.43 14.09 -5.01
CA ARG A 67 -9.35 13.02 -4.57
C ARG A 67 -9.66 12.01 -5.67
N ASP A 68 -9.68 12.47 -6.93
CA ASP A 68 -9.89 11.62 -8.10
C ASP A 68 -8.75 10.61 -8.29
N THR A 69 -7.50 11.06 -8.15
CA THR A 69 -6.34 10.15 -8.20
C THR A 69 -6.36 9.16 -7.04
N LEU A 70 -6.70 9.62 -5.83
CA LEU A 70 -6.87 8.74 -4.68
C LEU A 70 -7.93 7.66 -4.96
N GLY A 71 -9.10 8.06 -5.48
CA GLY A 71 -10.18 7.15 -5.85
C GLY A 71 -9.76 6.09 -6.88
N ARG A 72 -8.98 6.47 -7.89
CA ARG A 72 -8.41 5.50 -8.86
C ARG A 72 -7.51 4.48 -8.18
N TRP A 73 -6.63 4.91 -7.27
CA TRP A 73 -5.76 3.99 -6.54
C TRP A 73 -6.56 3.02 -5.66
N PHE A 74 -7.59 3.49 -4.97
CA PHE A 74 -8.52 2.63 -4.24
C PHE A 74 -9.16 1.57 -5.14
N ALA A 75 -9.67 1.99 -6.30
CA ALA A 75 -10.31 1.09 -7.26
C ALA A 75 -9.35 0.03 -7.83
N GLN A 76 -8.07 0.36 -7.99
CA GLN A 76 -7.03 -0.57 -8.42
C GLN A 76 -6.60 -1.55 -7.32
N LEU A 77 -6.50 -1.08 -6.06
CA LEU A 77 -6.07 -1.90 -4.92
C LEU A 77 -7.12 -2.92 -4.50
N ALA A 78 -8.40 -2.52 -4.48
CA ALA A 78 -9.50 -3.35 -4.00
C ALA A 78 -9.56 -4.77 -4.62
N PRO A 79 -9.48 -4.97 -5.95
CA PRO A 79 -9.54 -6.31 -6.53
C PRO A 79 -8.30 -7.16 -6.21
N ILE A 80 -7.10 -6.56 -6.15
CA ILE A 80 -5.86 -7.29 -5.89
C ILE A 80 -5.84 -7.77 -4.44
N LEU A 81 -6.13 -6.88 -3.49
CA LEU A 81 -6.21 -7.21 -2.07
C LEU A 81 -7.39 -8.14 -1.74
N GLY A 82 -8.46 -8.09 -2.54
CA GLY A 82 -9.56 -9.03 -2.45
C GLY A 82 -9.22 -10.45 -2.94
N TYR A 83 -8.22 -10.59 -3.83
CA TYR A 83 -7.72 -11.85 -4.35
C TYR A 83 -6.67 -12.48 -3.43
N TYR A 84 -5.63 -11.73 -3.06
CA TYR A 84 -4.51 -12.20 -2.22
C TYR A 84 -4.87 -12.26 -0.73
N ARG A 85 -6.13 -12.53 -0.39
CA ARG A 85 -6.74 -12.44 0.95
C ARG A 85 -5.75 -12.87 2.05
N PRO A 86 -5.12 -11.91 2.74
CA PRO A 86 -4.20 -12.22 3.82
C PRO A 86 -4.96 -12.95 4.93
N LEU A 87 -4.30 -13.88 5.63
CA LEU A 87 -4.91 -14.69 6.69
C LEU A 87 -5.56 -13.76 7.75
N ALA A 88 -6.88 -13.86 7.88
CA ALA A 88 -7.65 -13.17 8.93
C ALA A 88 -7.31 -13.71 10.32
#